data_AF-A0A7C6EV95-F1
#
_entry.id   AF-A0A7C6EV95-F1
#
_cell.length_a   1.000
_cell.length_b   1.000
_cell.length_c   1.000
_cell.angle_alpha   90.00
_cell.angle_beta   90.00
_cell.angle_gamma   90.00
#
_symmetry.space_group_name_H-M   'P 1'
#
loop_
_entity.id
_entity.type
_entity.pdbx_description
1 polymer ?
#
loop_
_entity_poly.entity_id
_entity_poly.type
_entity_poly.pdbx_seq_one_letter_code
_entity_poly.pdbx_strand_id
1 'polypeptide(L)'
;MNNERYNVALSKAQQWLQSNLMDAKSKEIIQQMLHNPDELIDAFYENLEFGTGGLRGIMGVGTNRMNIYIVQMATQGLCNYLLKAFPNEPKKIARSYDSRNNSKLFAHTTANVCASNGFEVFMFDDIRTTPELSYAVR
;
A
#
# COMPACT_ATOMS: atom_id res chain seq x y z
N MET A 1 22.51 7.86 -18.07
CA MET A 1 21.55 8.05 -16.96
C MET A 1 20.19 7.43 -17.25
N ASN A 2 19.54 7.65 -18.41
CA ASN A 2 18.22 7.06 -18.69
C ASN A 2 18.21 5.52 -18.71
N ASN A 3 19.29 4.89 -19.21
CA ASN A 3 19.40 3.44 -19.29
C ASN A 3 19.44 2.73 -17.91
N GLU A 4 20.03 3.36 -16.91
CA GLU A 4 20.13 2.76 -15.57
C GLU A 4 18.79 2.79 -14.85
N ARG A 5 18.09 3.92 -14.89
CA ARG A 5 16.73 4.06 -14.33
C ARG A 5 15.75 3.09 -14.97
N TYR A 6 15.83 2.96 -16.30
CA TYR A 6 15.04 1.98 -17.05
C TYR A 6 15.29 0.55 -16.57
N ASN A 7 16.56 0.13 -16.45
CA ASN A 7 16.90 -1.23 -16.02
C ASN A 7 16.38 -1.53 -14.60
N VAL A 8 16.46 -0.57 -13.68
CA VAL A 8 15.91 -0.70 -12.32
C VAL A 8 14.38 -0.82 -12.36
N ALA A 9 13.71 0.05 -13.11
CA ALA A 9 12.25 0.02 -13.25
C ALA A 9 11.77 -1.29 -13.89
N LEU A 10 12.44 -1.74 -14.96
CA LEU A 10 12.16 -2.98 -15.65
C LEU A 10 12.33 -4.19 -14.73
N SER A 11 13.40 -4.24 -13.94
CA SER A 11 13.63 -5.33 -12.99
C SER A 11 12.49 -5.44 -11.96
N LYS A 12 12.06 -4.31 -11.38
CA LYS A 12 10.94 -4.27 -10.42
C LYS A 12 9.62 -4.68 -11.08
N ALA A 13 9.34 -4.18 -12.29
CA ALA A 13 8.14 -4.53 -13.04
C ALA A 13 8.08 -6.04 -13.36
N GLN A 14 9.21 -6.64 -13.73
CA GLN A 14 9.31 -8.08 -13.97
C GLN A 14 9.07 -8.91 -12.69
N GLN A 15 9.61 -8.47 -11.55
CA GLN A 15 9.32 -9.11 -10.25
C GLN A 15 7.82 -9.08 -9.93
N TRP A 16 7.16 -7.95 -10.19
CA TRP A 16 5.71 -7.80 -10.01
C TRP A 16 4.92 -8.74 -10.95
N LEU A 17 5.30 -8.84 -12.23
CA LEU A 17 4.67 -9.77 -13.19
C LEU A 17 4.79 -11.24 -12.77
N GLN A 18 5.91 -11.62 -12.16
CA GLN A 18 6.16 -12.98 -11.67
C GLN A 18 5.43 -13.29 -10.35
N SER A 19 4.97 -12.27 -9.62
CA SER A 19 4.26 -12.45 -8.36
C SER A 19 2.92 -13.16 -8.55
N ASN A 20 2.64 -14.14 -7.70
CA ASN A 20 1.35 -14.82 -7.60
C ASN A 20 0.31 -14.00 -6.81
N LEU A 21 0.71 -12.91 -6.17
CA LEU A 21 -0.16 -12.04 -5.39
C LEU A 21 -0.87 -10.98 -6.25
N MET A 22 -0.41 -10.79 -7.49
CA MET A 22 -0.94 -9.77 -8.39
C MET A 22 -2.11 -10.27 -9.23
N ASP A 23 -3.16 -9.46 -9.30
CA ASP A 23 -4.31 -9.68 -10.15
C ASP A 23 -3.98 -9.51 -11.65
N ALA A 24 -4.77 -10.16 -12.50
CA ALA A 24 -4.57 -10.19 -13.95
C ALA A 24 -4.59 -8.78 -14.58
N LYS A 25 -5.51 -7.92 -14.14
CA LYS A 25 -5.65 -6.56 -14.68
C LYS A 25 -4.42 -5.70 -14.34
N SER A 26 -3.89 -5.82 -13.13
CA SER A 26 -2.65 -5.13 -12.76
C SER A 26 -1.45 -5.64 -13.57
N LYS A 27 -1.39 -6.93 -13.90
CA LYS A 27 -0.34 -7.48 -14.78
C LYS A 27 -0.48 -6.98 -16.22
N GLU A 28 -1.69 -6.90 -16.75
CA GLU A 28 -1.96 -6.32 -18.08
C GLU A 28 -1.49 -4.86 -18.17
N ILE A 29 -1.75 -4.06 -17.13
CA ILE A 29 -1.27 -2.66 -17.07
C ILE A 29 0.27 -2.62 -17.10
N ILE A 30 0.95 -3.47 -16.34
CA ILE A 30 2.42 -3.52 -16.38
C ILE A 30 2.92 -3.92 -17.77
N GLN A 31 2.29 -4.91 -18.41
CA GLN A 31 2.65 -5.32 -19.78
C GLN A 31 2.51 -4.17 -20.78
N GLN A 32 1.46 -3.35 -20.66
CA GLN A 32 1.31 -2.14 -21.48
C GLN A 32 2.43 -1.13 -21.22
N MET A 33 2.80 -0.91 -19.96
CA MET A 33 3.92 -0.01 -19.58
C MET A 33 5.27 -0.48 -20.14
N LEU A 34 5.49 -1.78 -20.39
CA LEU A 34 6.72 -2.26 -21.01
C LEU A 34 6.95 -1.70 -22.43
N HIS A 35 5.90 -1.22 -23.09
CA HIS A 35 5.98 -0.56 -24.39
C HIS A 35 6.15 0.97 -24.27
N ASN A 36 6.16 1.52 -23.05
CA ASN A 36 6.30 2.95 -22.76
C ASN A 36 7.36 3.19 -21.68
N PRO A 37 8.65 3.34 -22.06
CA PRO A 37 9.76 3.45 -21.10
C PRO A 37 9.61 4.56 -20.08
N ASP A 38 9.05 5.72 -20.45
CA ASP A 38 8.91 6.87 -19.55
C ASP A 38 7.87 6.59 -18.46
N GLU A 39 6.74 5.99 -18.81
CA GLU A 39 5.71 5.58 -17.85
C GLU A 39 6.20 4.47 -16.93
N LEU A 40 6.95 3.50 -17.47
CA LEU A 40 7.57 2.44 -16.68
C LEU A 40 8.55 3.00 -15.65
N ILE A 41 9.42 3.93 -16.07
CA ILE A 41 10.36 4.61 -15.17
C ILE A 41 9.60 5.38 -14.10
N ASP A 42 8.61 6.18 -14.46
CA ASP A 42 7.86 6.98 -13.49
C ASP A 42 7.10 6.12 -12.47
N ALA A 43 6.57 4.97 -12.89
CA ALA A 43 5.81 4.06 -12.03
C ALA A 43 6.68 3.13 -11.16
N PHE A 44 7.86 2.70 -11.64
CA PHE A 44 8.64 1.64 -11.00
C PHE A 44 10.05 2.04 -10.56
N TYR A 45 10.64 3.12 -11.05
CA TYR A 45 12.02 3.46 -10.68
C TYR A 45 12.14 3.74 -9.18
N GLU A 46 11.24 4.57 -8.65
CA GLU A 46 11.21 4.94 -7.23
C GLU A 46 10.18 4.11 -6.44
N ASN A 47 10.18 4.29 -5.12
CA ASN A 47 9.17 3.72 -4.24
C ASN A 47 8.35 4.88 -3.65
N LEU A 48 7.06 4.64 -3.45
CA LEU A 48 6.20 5.60 -2.78
C LEU A 48 6.67 5.81 -1.33
N GLU A 49 7.07 7.04 -1.00
CA GLU A 49 7.62 7.35 0.31
C GLU A 49 6.54 7.63 1.36
N PHE A 50 6.85 7.29 2.62
CA PHE A 50 6.01 7.60 3.76
C PHE A 50 6.39 8.96 4.34
N GLY A 51 5.58 9.98 4.06
CA GLY A 51 5.80 11.35 4.56
C GLY A 51 5.08 11.63 5.89
N THR A 52 5.13 12.89 6.33
CA THR A 52 4.41 13.37 7.53
C THR A 52 2.89 13.18 7.43
N GLY A 53 2.36 13.19 6.21
CA GLY A 53 0.95 12.94 5.90
C GLY A 53 0.62 11.49 5.53
N GLY A 54 1.52 10.54 5.78
CA GLY A 54 1.42 9.15 5.35
C GLY A 54 1.84 8.92 3.90
N LEU A 55 1.47 7.74 3.35
CA LEU A 55 1.67 7.42 1.94
C LEU A 55 0.75 8.26 1.05
N ARG A 56 1.32 9.04 0.14
CA ARG A 56 0.58 9.88 -0.81
C ARG A 56 1.24 9.88 -2.17
N GLY A 57 0.47 9.59 -3.21
CA GLY A 57 0.95 9.63 -4.59
C GLY A 57 -0.18 9.37 -5.59
N ILE A 58 0.19 9.35 -6.87
CA ILE A 58 -0.75 9.05 -7.96
C ILE A 58 -1.26 7.62 -7.81
N MET A 59 -2.57 7.43 -7.93
CA MET A 59 -3.16 6.09 -7.94
C MET A 59 -2.80 5.37 -9.24
N GLY A 60 -2.32 4.13 -9.15
CA GLY A 60 -1.93 3.35 -10.31
C GLY A 60 -1.09 2.12 -9.94
N VAL A 61 -0.74 1.31 -10.93
CA VAL A 61 0.15 0.16 -10.74
C VAL A 61 1.59 0.64 -10.79
N GLY A 62 2.41 0.20 -9.84
CA GLY A 62 3.79 0.65 -9.71
C GLY A 62 4.26 0.71 -8.26
N THR A 63 5.57 0.68 -8.06
CA THR A 63 6.17 0.88 -6.74
C THR A 63 6.09 2.34 -6.29
N ASN A 64 6.04 3.28 -7.22
CA ASN A 64 5.88 4.71 -7.00
C ASN A 64 4.42 5.18 -7.17
N ARG A 65 3.46 4.33 -6.80
CA ARG A 65 2.03 4.60 -6.96
C ARG A 65 1.25 4.19 -5.72
N MET A 66 0.14 4.88 -5.46
CA MET A 66 -0.83 4.46 -4.45
C MET A 66 -1.69 3.33 -5.01
N ASN A 67 -1.54 2.13 -4.45
CA ASN A 67 -2.34 0.96 -4.80
C ASN A 67 -2.44 -0.02 -3.63
N ILE A 68 -3.28 -1.05 -3.80
CA ILE A 68 -3.53 -2.05 -2.76
C ILE A 68 -2.25 -2.78 -2.33
N TYR A 69 -1.33 -3.05 -3.26
CA TYR A 69 -0.10 -3.78 -2.98
C TYR A 69 0.85 -2.97 -2.09
N ILE A 70 1.01 -1.68 -2.38
CA ILE A 70 1.78 -0.77 -1.52
C ILE A 70 1.14 -0.65 -0.13
N VAL A 71 -0.19 -0.53 -0.05
CA VAL A 71 -0.89 -0.50 1.24
C VAL A 71 -0.69 -1.79 2.03
N GLN A 72 -0.78 -2.96 1.37
CA GLN A 72 -0.53 -4.26 2.00
C GLN A 72 0.90 -4.36 2.52
N MET A 73 1.90 -4.04 1.69
CA MET A 73 3.30 -4.12 2.06
C MET A 73 3.64 -3.20 3.23
N ALA A 74 3.18 -1.94 3.19
CA ALA A 74 3.40 -0.99 4.27
C ALA A 74 2.70 -1.45 5.58
N THR A 75 1.46 -1.94 5.47
CA THR A 75 0.71 -2.45 6.63
C THR A 75 1.38 -3.70 7.22
N GLN A 76 1.84 -4.62 6.37
CA GLN A 76 2.55 -5.82 6.81
C GLN A 76 3.87 -5.46 7.50
N GLY A 77 4.62 -4.50 6.96
CA GLY A 77 5.83 -3.96 7.59
C GLY A 77 5.56 -3.40 8.98
N LEU A 78 4.47 -2.64 9.14
CA LEU A 78 4.04 -2.12 10.44
C LEU A 78 3.65 -3.25 11.41
N CYS A 79 2.90 -4.26 10.95
CA CYS A 79 2.53 -5.41 11.77
C CYS A 79 3.78 -6.15 12.27
N ASN A 80 4.71 -6.45 11.36
CA ASN A 80 5.98 -7.11 11.69
C ASN A 80 6.77 -6.32 12.74
N TYR A 81 6.86 -5.01 12.58
CA TYR A 81 7.53 -4.14 13.54
C TYR A 81 6.84 -4.18 14.92
N LEU A 82 5.52 -4.01 14.98
CA LEU A 82 4.77 -3.99 16.24
C LEU A 82 4.84 -5.33 16.98
N LEU A 83 4.78 -6.44 16.26
CA LEU A 83 4.93 -7.79 16.84
C LEU A 83 6.32 -7.98 17.44
N LYS A 84 7.37 -7.48 16.77
CA LYS A 84 8.76 -7.61 17.22
C LYS A 84 9.09 -6.65 18.37
N ALA A 85 8.69 -5.39 18.26
CA ALA A 85 9.08 -4.33 19.18
C ALA A 85 8.27 -4.36 20.50
N PHE A 86 7.03 -4.85 20.44
CA PHE A 86 6.11 -4.83 21.58
C PHE A 86 5.45 -6.21 21.78
N PRO A 87 6.21 -7.31 22.00
CA PRO A 87 5.67 -8.66 21.94
C PRO A 87 4.55 -8.95 22.96
N ASN A 88 4.54 -8.26 24.10
CA ASN A 88 3.59 -8.50 25.19
C ASN A 88 2.40 -7.54 25.22
N GLU A 89 2.39 -6.53 24.35
CA GLU A 89 1.29 -5.55 24.32
C GLU A 89 0.08 -6.10 23.56
N PRO A 90 -1.16 -5.71 23.91
CA PRO A 90 -2.32 -5.98 23.09
C PRO A 90 -2.14 -5.45 21.66
N LYS A 91 -2.53 -6.25 20.67
CA LYS A 91 -2.43 -5.92 19.25
C LYS A 91 -3.79 -5.46 18.77
N LYS A 92 -4.08 -4.17 18.95
CA LYS A 92 -5.38 -3.58 18.60
C LYS A 92 -5.19 -2.41 17.64
N ILE A 93 -6.10 -2.26 16.67
CA ILE A 93 -6.13 -1.11 15.78
C ILE A 93 -7.53 -0.54 15.63
N ALA A 94 -7.65 0.79 15.57
CA ALA A 94 -8.84 1.48 15.11
C ALA A 94 -8.62 1.95 13.68
N ARG A 95 -9.61 1.77 12.80
CA ARG A 95 -9.50 2.14 11.39
C ARG A 95 -10.74 2.88 10.89
N SER A 96 -10.51 4.04 10.28
CA SER A 96 -11.50 4.80 9.51
C SER A 96 -11.04 5.11 8.09
N TYR A 97 -11.92 5.74 7.31
CA TYR A 97 -11.64 6.27 5.98
C TYR A 97 -12.49 7.51 5.71
N ASP A 98 -12.13 8.26 4.68
CA ASP A 98 -12.84 9.46 4.21
C ASP A 98 -13.52 9.21 2.85
N SER A 99 -14.05 10.27 2.24
CA SER A 99 -14.80 10.19 0.97
C SER A 99 -13.94 10.07 -0.28
N ARG A 100 -12.60 9.97 -0.17
CA ARG A 100 -11.74 9.86 -1.36
C ARG A 100 -11.96 8.54 -2.09
N ASN A 101 -11.73 8.56 -3.41
CA ASN A 101 -11.72 7.36 -4.23
C ASN A 101 -10.80 6.30 -3.62
N ASN A 102 -11.28 5.05 -3.57
CA ASN A 102 -10.59 3.90 -2.98
C ASN A 102 -10.27 3.99 -1.48
N SER A 103 -10.69 5.03 -0.76
CA SER A 103 -10.42 5.18 0.68
C SER A 103 -10.99 3.99 1.48
N LYS A 104 -12.23 3.58 1.17
CA LYS A 104 -12.86 2.37 1.72
C LYS A 104 -12.07 1.11 1.40
N LEU A 105 -11.67 0.93 0.14
CA LEU A 105 -10.86 -0.21 -0.31
C LEU A 105 -9.56 -0.30 0.50
N PHE A 106 -8.81 0.80 0.61
CA PHE A 106 -7.54 0.82 1.35
C PHE A 106 -7.73 0.60 2.85
N ALA A 107 -8.82 1.08 3.45
CA ALA A 107 -9.14 0.80 4.85
C ALA A 107 -9.42 -0.67 5.11
N HIS A 108 -10.23 -1.32 4.27
CA HIS A 108 -10.46 -2.77 4.37
C HIS A 108 -9.18 -3.57 4.09
N THR A 109 -8.35 -3.15 3.14
CA THR A 109 -7.06 -3.79 2.88
C THR A 109 -6.14 -3.75 4.10
N THR A 110 -6.01 -2.58 4.76
CA THR A 110 -5.25 -2.48 6.02
C THR A 110 -5.85 -3.36 7.11
N ALA A 111 -7.17 -3.30 7.31
CA ALA A 111 -7.87 -4.10 8.30
C ALA A 111 -7.61 -5.60 8.11
N ASN A 112 -7.73 -6.09 6.88
CA ASN A 112 -7.52 -7.50 6.55
C ASN A 112 -6.08 -7.94 6.86
N VAL A 113 -5.07 -7.15 6.48
CA VAL A 113 -3.67 -7.48 6.79
C VAL A 113 -3.45 -7.53 8.29
N CYS A 114 -3.94 -6.55 9.05
CA CYS A 114 -3.80 -6.55 10.51
C CYS A 114 -4.51 -7.76 11.15
N ALA A 115 -5.75 -8.06 10.74
CA ALA A 115 -6.50 -9.21 11.22
C ALA A 115 -5.79 -10.54 10.91
N SER A 116 -5.22 -10.69 9.70
CA SER A 116 -4.42 -11.87 9.33
C SER A 116 -3.14 -12.04 10.15
N ASN A 117 -2.63 -10.95 10.76
CA ASN A 117 -1.51 -10.98 11.69
C ASN A 117 -1.95 -11.14 13.16
N GLY A 118 -3.23 -11.39 13.42
CA GLY A 118 -3.77 -11.61 14.76
C GLY A 118 -4.09 -10.33 15.56
N PHE A 119 -4.15 -9.16 14.90
CA PHE A 119 -4.58 -7.93 15.55
C PHE A 119 -6.11 -7.90 15.67
N GLU A 120 -6.62 -7.39 16.79
CA GLU A 120 -8.02 -7.02 16.96
C GLU A 120 -8.29 -5.72 16.20
N VAL A 121 -9.26 -5.73 15.28
CA VAL A 121 -9.54 -4.61 14.38
C VAL A 121 -10.91 -4.01 14.65
N PHE A 122 -10.93 -2.73 15.00
CA PHE A 122 -12.13 -1.93 15.15
C PHE A 122 -12.30 -1.05 13.92
N MET A 123 -13.43 -1.21 13.22
CA MET A 123 -13.79 -0.38 12.07
C MET A 123 -15.06 0.41 12.36
N PHE A 124 -15.10 1.64 11.87
CA PHE A 124 -16.33 2.42 11.83
C PHE A 124 -17.26 1.94 10.70
N ASP A 125 -18.57 2.07 10.91
CA ASP A 125 -19.58 1.62 9.95
C ASP A 125 -19.50 2.36 8.60
N ASP A 126 -19.08 3.62 8.62
CA ASP A 126 -18.98 4.47 7.43
C ASP A 126 -17.86 5.52 7.57
N ILE A 127 -17.75 6.43 6.60
CA ILE A 127 -16.80 7.54 6.57
C ILE A 127 -16.75 8.28 7.91
N ARG A 128 -15.54 8.66 8.34
CA ARG A 128 -15.30 9.44 9.57
C ARG A 128 -14.19 10.47 9.38
N THR A 129 -14.23 11.48 10.23
CA THR A 129 -13.17 12.50 10.28
C THR A 129 -11.96 11.99 11.07
N THR A 130 -10.77 12.50 10.76
CA THR A 130 -9.53 12.14 11.48
C THR A 130 -9.60 12.40 12.99
N PRO A 131 -10.21 13.48 13.50
CA PRO A 131 -10.36 13.68 14.95
C PRO A 131 -11.14 12.56 15.67
N GLU A 132 -12.16 12.00 15.02
CA GLU A 132 -12.93 10.90 15.60
C GLU A 132 -12.12 9.61 15.69
N LEU A 133 -11.32 9.32 14.67
CA LEU A 133 -10.34 8.23 14.74
C LEU A 133 -9.32 8.47 15.87
N SER A 134 -8.82 9.71 16.01
CA SER A 134 -7.88 10.05 17.09
C SER A 134 -8.51 9.90 18.47
N TYR A 135 -9.81 10.14 18.62
CA TYR A 135 -10.53 9.92 19.87
C TYR A 135 -10.64 8.43 20.20
N ALA A 136 -10.94 7.58 19.21
CA ALA A 136 -11.10 6.13 19.41
C ALA A 136 -9.81 5.38 19.82
N VAL A 137 -8.64 5.99 19.63
CA VAL A 137 -7.33 5.40 20.02
C VAL A 137 -6.94 5.74 21.47
N ARG A 138 -7.61 6.71 22.10
CA ARG A 138 -7.33 7.15 23.48
C ARG A 138 -8.11 6.32 24.49
#